data_AF-A0A1I0QKR3-F1
#
_entry.id   AF-A0A1I0QKR3-F1
#
_cell.length_a   1.000
_cell.length_b   1.000
_cell.length_c   1.000
_cell.angle_alpha   90.00
_cell.angle_beta   90.00
_cell.angle_gamma   90.00
#
_symmetry.space_group_name_H-M   'P 1'
#
loop_
_entity.id
_entity.type
_entity.pdbx_description
1 polymer ?
#
loop_
_entity_poly.entity_id
_entity_poly.type
_entity_poly.pdbx_seq_one_letter_code
_entity_poly.pdbx_strand_id
1 'polypeptide(L)'
;MKRMIGPQPDNILGEIYSKLLALSCNFREKVEEECGWSTPTFYRKQRLITGLSNAEKEKIAEIFADVITGIAESQDKYRRANW
;
A
#
# COMPACT_ATOMS: atom_id res chain seq x y z
N MET A 1 -4.43 37.45 -0.94
CA MET A 1 -3.61 36.21 -0.98
C MET A 1 -4.29 35.20 -1.89
N LYS A 2 -3.73 34.88 -3.06
CA LYS A 2 -4.18 33.75 -3.88
C LYS A 2 -3.65 32.47 -3.21
N ARG A 3 -4.54 31.57 -2.78
CA ARG A 3 -4.14 30.20 -2.39
C ARG A 3 -3.52 29.55 -3.61
N MET A 4 -2.29 29.04 -3.49
CA MET A 4 -1.75 28.18 -4.52
C MET A 4 -2.54 26.87 -4.50
N ILE A 5 -3.34 26.65 -5.55
CA ILE A 5 -4.03 25.40 -5.79
C ILE A 5 -3.14 24.63 -6.76
N GLY A 6 -2.22 23.85 -6.21
CA GLY A 6 -1.25 23.04 -6.95
C GLY A 6 -0.48 22.13 -6.02
N PRO A 7 0.17 21.07 -6.53
CA PRO A 7 1.05 20.23 -5.72
C PRO A 7 2.12 21.12 -5.09
N GLN A 8 2.09 21.22 -3.76
CA GLN A 8 3.12 21.94 -3.03
C GLN A 8 4.36 21.04 -2.99
N PRO A 9 5.51 21.48 -3.50
CA PRO A 9 6.78 20.83 -3.22
C PRO A 9 6.87 20.65 -1.69
N ASP A 10 7.23 19.45 -1.24
CA ASP A 10 7.45 19.13 0.17
C ASP A 10 6.22 19.06 1.08
N ASN A 11 5.00 18.94 0.54
CA ASN A 11 3.83 18.57 1.35
C ASN A 11 3.83 17.08 1.72
N ILE A 12 4.72 16.71 2.64
CA ILE A 12 4.85 15.36 3.20
C ILE A 12 3.51 14.81 3.70
N LEU A 13 2.69 15.64 4.35
CA LEU A 13 1.39 15.22 4.87
C LEU A 13 0.47 14.76 3.73
N GLY A 14 0.39 15.55 2.65
CA GLY A 14 -0.41 15.22 1.48
C GLY A 14 0.10 13.98 0.74
N GLU A 15 1.42 13.83 0.61
CA GLU A 15 2.02 12.66 -0.03
C GLU A 15 1.78 11.36 0.76
N ILE A 16 2.03 11.38 2.07
CA ILE A 16 1.78 10.22 2.95
C ILE A 16 0.30 9.87 2.96
N TYR A 17 -0.58 10.87 3.14
CA TYR A 17 -2.02 10.64 3.17
C TYR A 17 -2.52 10.01 1.86
N SER A 18 -2.04 10.49 0.71
CA SER A 18 -2.40 9.91 -0.59
C SER A 18 -1.94 8.45 -0.73
N LYS A 19 -0.73 8.13 -0.25
CA LYS A 19 -0.21 6.74 -0.23
C LYS A 19 -1.01 5.83 0.69
N LEU A 20 -1.45 6.33 1.84
CA LEU A 20 -2.32 5.59 2.77
C LEU A 20 -3.70 5.32 2.17
N LEU A 21 -4.27 6.27 1.43
CA LEU A 21 -5.52 6.05 0.69
C LEU A 21 -5.35 4.98 -0.40
N ALA A 22 -4.21 4.97 -1.09
CA ALA A 22 -3.90 3.98 -2.12
C ALA A 22 -3.46 2.61 -1.56
N LEU A 23 -3.11 2.52 -0.28
CA LEU A 23 -2.54 1.34 0.36
C LEU A 23 -3.37 0.08 0.13
N SER A 24 -4.68 0.17 0.34
CA SER A 24 -5.59 -0.98 0.21
C SER A 24 -5.69 -1.48 -1.23
N CYS A 25 -5.64 -0.57 -2.21
CA CYS A 25 -5.66 -0.92 -3.63
C CYS A 25 -4.35 -1.60 -4.03
N ASN A 26 -3.21 -1.02 -3.67
CA ASN A 26 -1.89 -1.58 -3.97
C ASN A 26 -1.70 -2.96 -3.33
N PHE A 27 -2.15 -3.13 -2.08
CA PHE A 27 -2.09 -4.41 -1.39
C PHE A 27 -2.95 -5.46 -2.10
N ARG A 28 -4.20 -5.13 -2.45
CA ARG A 28 -5.10 -6.03 -3.18
C ARG A 28 -4.48 -6.45 -4.51
N GLU A 29 -4.00 -5.50 -5.30
CA GLU A 29 -3.44 -5.76 -6.64
C GLU A 29 -2.25 -6.70 -6.57
N LYS A 30 -1.33 -6.50 -5.61
CA LYS A 30 -0.22 -7.43 -5.39
C LYS A 30 -0.68 -8.82 -4.95
N VAL A 31 -1.68 -8.92 -4.08
CA VAL A 31 -2.24 -10.23 -3.68
C VAL A 31 -2.89 -10.94 -4.87
N GLU A 32 -3.61 -10.20 -5.73
CA GLU A 32 -4.21 -10.74 -6.95
C GLU A 32 -3.13 -11.28 -7.91
N GLU A 33 -2.04 -10.53 -8.11
CA GLU A 33 -0.90 -10.93 -8.95
C GLU A 33 -0.16 -12.15 -8.40
N GLU A 34 0.35 -12.06 -7.17
CA GLU A 34 1.26 -13.05 -6.57
C GLU A 34 0.56 -14.36 -6.19
N CYS A 35 -0.72 -14.30 -5.81
CA CYS A 35 -1.50 -15.51 -5.50
C CYS A 35 -2.28 -16.03 -6.72
N GLY A 36 -2.21 -15.36 -7.87
CA GLY A 36 -2.97 -15.72 -9.07
C GLY A 36 -4.49 -15.64 -8.87
N TRP A 37 -4.95 -14.69 -8.06
CA TRP A 37 -6.37 -14.51 -7.75
C TRP A 37 -7.01 -13.47 -8.67
N SER A 38 -8.24 -13.73 -9.08
CA SER A 38 -9.10 -12.69 -9.63
C SER A 38 -9.66 -11.79 -8.53
N THR A 39 -10.05 -10.56 -8.86
CA THR A 39 -10.70 -9.63 -7.93
C THR A 39 -11.90 -10.23 -7.18
N PRO A 40 -12.83 -10.98 -7.82
CA PRO A 40 -13.89 -11.66 -7.08
C PRO A 40 -13.38 -12.72 -6.10
N THR A 41 -12.28 -13.40 -6.43
CA THR A 41 -11.65 -14.40 -5.55
C THR A 41 -11.03 -13.74 -4.33
N PHE A 42 -10.34 -12.62 -4.51
CA PHE A 42 -9.82 -11.80 -3.42
C PHE A 42 -10.94 -11.44 -2.44
N TYR A 43 -12.03 -10.82 -2.91
CA TYR A 43 -13.11 -10.40 -2.02
C TYR A 43 -13.85 -11.58 -1.37
N ARG A 44 -13.99 -12.71 -2.07
CA ARG A 44 -14.56 -13.93 -1.49
C ARG A 44 -13.69 -14.45 -0.34
N LYS A 45 -12.38 -14.58 -0.54
CA LYS A 45 -11.43 -15.06 0.49
C LYS A 45 -11.25 -14.03 1.62
N GLN A 46 -11.29 -12.74 1.33
CA GLN A 46 -11.22 -11.69 2.34
C GLN A 46 -12.43 -11.72 3.30
N ARG A 47 -13.62 -12.03 2.79
CA ARG A 47 -14.85 -12.13 3.60
C ARG A 47 -14.99 -13.46 4.34
N LEU A 48 -14.46 -14.54 3.76
CA LEU A 48 -14.54 -15.88 4.30
C LEU A 48 -13.18 -16.23 4.91
N ILE A 49 -13.03 -16.08 6.23
CA ILE A 49 -11.79 -16.36 6.99
C ILE A 49 -11.26 -17.79 6.77
N THR A 50 -12.09 -18.69 6.24
CA THR A 50 -11.75 -20.08 5.90
C THR A 50 -11.31 -20.21 4.43
N GLY A 51 -10.30 -21.04 4.17
CA GLY A 51 -9.88 -21.37 2.80
C GLY A 51 -8.59 -20.69 2.30
N LEU A 52 -7.77 -20.17 3.20
CA LEU A 52 -6.37 -19.83 2.90
C LEU A 52 -5.46 -21.01 3.22
N SER A 53 -4.69 -21.48 2.24
CA SER A 53 -3.58 -22.40 2.45
C SER A 53 -2.47 -21.73 3.26
N ASN A 54 -1.56 -22.52 3.83
CA ASN A 54 -0.43 -21.96 4.58
C ASN A 54 0.50 -21.12 3.68
N ALA A 55 0.72 -21.55 2.43
CA ALA A 55 1.50 -20.80 1.45
C ALA A 55 0.84 -19.45 1.11
N GLU A 56 -0.48 -19.42 0.94
CA GLU A 56 -1.22 -18.17 0.71
C GLU A 56 -1.09 -17.22 1.91
N LYS A 57 -1.16 -17.73 3.15
CA LYS A 57 -1.00 -16.90 4.35
C LYS A 57 0.41 -16.29 4.44
N GLU A 58 1.43 -17.09 4.18
CA GLU A 58 2.82 -16.65 4.17
C GLU A 58 3.04 -15.55 3.12
N LYS A 59 2.59 -15.80 1.89
CA LYS A 59 2.69 -14.84 0.79
C LYS A 59 1.92 -13.55 1.09
N ILE A 60 0.73 -13.62 1.67
CA ILE A 60 -0.04 -12.43 2.08
C ILE A 60 0.73 -11.59 3.11
N ALA A 61 1.37 -12.22 4.10
CA ALA A 61 2.14 -11.52 5.12
C ALA A 61 3.38 -10.84 4.53
N GLU A 62 4.08 -11.52 3.61
CA GLU A 62 5.20 -10.98 2.85
C GLU A 62 4.78 -9.74 2.02
N ILE A 63 3.71 -9.86 1.24
CA ILE A 63 3.17 -8.74 0.43
C ILE A 63 2.81 -7.55 1.32
N PHE A 64 2.20 -7.78 2.48
CA PHE A 64 1.87 -6.70 3.40
C PHE A 64 3.14 -5.97 3.87
N ALA A 65 4.18 -6.70 4.28
CA ALA A 65 5.44 -6.14 4.71
C ALA A 65 6.10 -5.30 3.59
N ASP A 66 6.11 -5.82 2.36
CA ASP A 66 6.66 -5.12 1.20
C ASP A 66 5.94 -3.82 0.89
N VAL A 67 4.60 -3.83 0.92
CA VAL A 67 3.80 -2.63 0.63
C VAL A 67 4.03 -1.56 1.68
N ILE A 68 4.05 -1.92 2.96
CA ILE A 68 4.33 -0.97 4.06
C ILE A 68 5.75 -0.42 3.96
N THR A 69 6.73 -1.29 3.68
CA THR A 69 8.15 -0.89 3.54
C THR A 69 8.33 0.08 2.38
N GLY A 70 7.74 -0.18 1.21
CA GLY A 70 7.80 0.73 0.06
C GLY A 70 7.17 2.09 0.33
N ILE A 71 6.08 2.16 1.11
CA ILE A 71 5.53 3.45 1.57
C ILE A 71 6.53 4.16 2.47
N ALA A 72 7.09 3.47 3.47
CA ALA A 72 8.04 4.06 4.41
C ALA A 72 9.31 4.59 3.73
N GLU A 73 9.93 3.80 2.84
CA GLU A 73 11.15 4.16 2.11
C GLU A 73 10.93 5.36 1.17
N SER A 74 9.75 5.47 0.56
CA SER A 74 9.45 6.60 -0.32
C SER A 74 9.44 7.96 0.40
N GLN A 75 9.38 7.96 1.73
CA GLN A 75 9.42 9.16 2.57
C GLN A 75 10.82 9.45 3.13
N ASP A 76 11.80 8.59 2.87
CA ASP A 76 13.16 8.74 3.40
C ASP A 76 13.86 10.01 2.88
N LYS A 77 13.39 10.56 1.74
CA LYS A 77 13.79 11.89 1.24
C LYS A 77 13.55 13.01 2.25
N TYR A 78 12.54 12.89 3.11
CA TYR A 78 12.24 13.86 4.17
C TYR A 78 13.06 13.62 5.43
N ARG A 79 13.54 12.39 5.66
CA ARG A 79 14.43 12.08 6.80
C ARG A 79 15.84 12.65 6.63
N ARG A 80 16.29 12.87 5.40
CA ARG A 80 17.65 13.39 5.09
C ARG A 80 17.78 14.92 5.09
N ALA A 81 16.73 15.68 5.40
CA ALA A 81 16.73 17.14 5.30
C ALA A 81 17.29 17.89 6.55
N ASN A 82 17.97 17.21 7.47
CA ASN A 82 18.67 17.84 8.60
C ASN A 82 20.19 17.89 8.37
N TRP A 83 20.64 18.59 7.34
CA TRP A 83 22.03 19.07 7.20
C TRP A 83 22.01 20.54 6.80
#